data_AF-A0A3A5VZT9-F1
#
_entry.id   AF-A0A3A5VZT9-F1
#
_cell.length_a   1.000
_cell.length_b   1.000
_cell.length_c   1.000
_cell.angle_alpha   90.00
_cell.angle_beta   90.00
_cell.angle_gamma   90.00
#
_symmetry.space_group_name_H-M   'P 1'
#
loop_
_entity.id
_entity.type
_entity.pdbx_description
1 polymer ?
#
loop_
_entity_poly.entity_id
_entity_poly.type
_entity_poly.pdbx_seq_one_letter_code
_entity_poly.pdbx_strand_id
1 'polypeptide(L)'
;MIGAALLVFATVFSEIPLSSSMPDIGDYDLGDEKEAQQYDDDMDSYQGQVALFGAMAVVLQTGSLTLLAYAFFREAQEDDGQHVAVRIAMILAGIVLVTSIVGRSFSLF
;
A
#
# COMPACT_ATOMS: atom_id res chain seq x y z
N MET A 1 -13.69 5.53 11.18
CA MET A 1 -12.46 5.40 12.01
C MET A 1 -11.60 4.21 11.60
N ILE A 2 -12.15 2.99 11.49
CA ILE A 2 -11.36 1.78 11.14
C ILE A 2 -10.63 1.89 9.79
N GLY A 3 -11.27 2.45 8.75
CA GLY A 3 -10.60 2.66 7.46
C GLY A 3 -9.37 3.56 7.54
N ALA A 4 -9.41 4.66 8.30
CA ALA A 4 -8.27 5.54 8.49
C ALA A 4 -7.14 4.87 9.29
N ALA A 5 -7.47 4.09 10.32
CA ALA A 5 -6.49 3.33 11.08
C ALA A 5 -5.78 2.28 10.19
N LEU A 6 -6.54 1.55 9.36
CA LEU A 6 -5.98 0.59 8.40
C LEU A 6 -5.04 1.25 7.38
N LEU A 7 -5.33 2.48 6.96
CA LEU A 7 -4.46 3.24 6.06
C LEU A 7 -3.09 3.50 6.72
N VAL A 8 -3.08 3.88 8.00
CA VAL A 8 -1.83 4.09 8.76
C VAL A 8 -1.04 2.78 8.88
N PHE A 9 -1.71 1.65 9.16
CA PHE A 9 -1.03 0.36 9.17
C PHE A 9 -0.45 0.00 7.80
N ALA A 10 -1.18 0.25 6.70
CA ALA A 10 -0.67 0.03 5.35
C ALA A 10 0.64 0.79 5.09
N THR A 11 0.73 2.04 5.55
CA THR A 11 1.95 2.85 5.41
C THR A 11 3.11 2.36 6.27
N VAL A 12 2.84 1.74 7.43
CA VAL A 12 3.92 1.16 8.23
C VAL A 12 4.49 -0.06 7.53
N PHE A 13 3.65 -0.90 6.93
CA PHE A 13 4.10 -2.11 6.22
C PHE A 13 4.97 -1.81 5.00
N SER A 14 4.75 -0.69 4.30
CA SER A 14 5.60 -0.29 3.18
C SER A 14 7.01 0.13 3.59
N GLU A 15 7.22 0.49 4.86
CA GLU A 15 8.52 0.93 5.39
C GLU A 15 9.31 -0.21 6.08
N ILE A 16 8.71 -1.40 6.24
CA ILE A 16 9.37 -2.56 6.87
C ILE A 16 10.61 -3.05 6.11
N PRO A 17 10.60 -3.21 4.77
CA PRO A 17 11.83 -3.49 4.05
C PRO A 17 12.77 -2.28 4.18
N LEU A 18 13.72 -2.40 5.11
CA LEU A 18 14.66 -1.34 5.41
C LEU A 18 15.62 -1.18 4.25
N SER A 19 15.86 0.06 3.82
CA SER A 19 16.90 0.35 2.83
C SER A 19 18.29 -0.05 3.34
N SER A 20 18.50 -0.03 4.65
CA SER A 20 19.75 -0.43 5.31
C SER A 20 19.98 -1.94 5.37
N SER A 21 18.98 -2.77 5.05
CA SER A 21 19.12 -4.23 5.03
C SER A 21 19.33 -4.79 3.62
N MET A 22 19.55 -3.93 2.62
CA MET A 22 19.93 -4.35 1.28
C MET A 22 21.34 -4.95 1.32
N PRO A 23 21.59 -6.13 0.74
CA PRO A 23 22.92 -6.72 0.66
C PRO A 23 23.89 -5.77 -0.05
N ASP A 24 25.04 -5.50 0.57
CA ASP A 24 26.11 -4.69 -0.03
C ASP A 24 27.10 -5.59 -0.76
N ILE A 25 27.45 -5.20 -1.98
CA ILE A 25 28.43 -5.92 -2.79
C ILE A 25 29.84 -5.87 -2.18
N GLY A 26 30.11 -4.87 -1.32
CA GLY A 26 31.38 -4.73 -0.60
C GLY A 26 31.63 -5.78 0.49
N ASP A 27 30.60 -6.50 0.92
CA ASP A 27 30.69 -7.51 1.99
C ASP A 27 31.06 -8.91 1.46
N TYR A 28 31.14 -9.10 0.14
CA TYR A 28 31.38 -10.39 -0.52
C TYR A 28 32.57 -10.32 -1.49
N ASP A 29 33.41 -11.36 -1.53
CA ASP A 29 34.43 -11.52 -2.57
C ASP A 29 33.83 -12.18 -3.81
N LEU A 30 33.43 -11.36 -4.79
CA LEU A 30 32.89 -11.85 -6.07
C LEU A 30 33.89 -12.63 -6.93
N GLY A 31 35.17 -12.69 -6.52
CA GLY A 31 36.16 -13.57 -7.12
C GLY A 31 36.04 -15.02 -6.66
N ASP A 32 35.38 -15.28 -5.53
CA ASP A 32 35.03 -16.62 -5.05
C ASP A 32 33.60 -16.98 -5.50
N GLU A 33 33.45 -18.08 -6.23
CA GLU A 33 32.15 -18.56 -6.71
C GLU A 33 31.12 -18.78 -5.59
N LYS A 34 31.58 -19.14 -4.37
CA LYS A 34 30.67 -19.36 -3.24
C LYS A 34 30.12 -18.07 -2.68
N GLU A 35 30.96 -17.05 -2.54
CA GLU A 35 30.55 -15.75 -2.00
C GLU A 35 29.74 -14.97 -3.04
N ALA A 36 30.03 -15.15 -4.33
CA ALA A 36 29.19 -14.64 -5.43
C ALA A 36 27.78 -15.26 -5.42
N GLN A 37 27.65 -16.58 -5.24
CA GLN A 37 26.33 -17.22 -5.07
C GLN A 37 25.60 -16.74 -3.83
N GLN A 38 26.32 -16.54 -2.73
CA GLN A 38 25.71 -16.07 -1.49
C GLN A 38 25.12 -14.66 -1.63
N TYR A 39 25.81 -13.76 -2.33
CA TYR A 39 25.29 -12.43 -2.65
C TYR A 39 24.00 -12.49 -3.47
N ASP A 40 23.96 -13.34 -4.51
CA ASP A 40 22.77 -13.50 -5.36
C ASP A 40 21.57 -14.06 -4.57
N ASP A 41 21.81 -15.05 -3.70
CA ASP A 41 20.79 -15.64 -2.83
C ASP A 41 20.25 -14.61 -1.81
N ASP A 42 21.14 -13.82 -1.19
CA ASP A 42 20.77 -12.77 -0.23
C ASP A 42 19.98 -11.64 -0.92
N MET A 43 20.35 -11.30 -2.16
CA MET A 43 19.65 -10.30 -2.99
C MET A 43 18.25 -10.77 -3.38
N ASP A 44 18.10 -12.03 -3.80
CA ASP A 44 16.78 -12.61 -4.12
C ASP A 44 15.88 -12.65 -2.89
N SER A 45 16.41 -13.05 -1.74
CA SER A 45 15.70 -13.04 -0.46
C SER A 45 15.21 -11.64 -0.07
N TYR A 46 16.07 -10.62 -0.21
CA TYR A 46 15.70 -9.22 0.03
C TYR A 46 14.58 -8.75 -0.91
N GLN A 47 14.70 -9.04 -2.21
CA GLN A 47 13.68 -8.68 -3.20
C GLN A 47 12.34 -9.38 -2.92
N GLY A 48 12.38 -10.65 -2.50
CA GLY A 48 11.19 -11.38 -2.06
C GLY A 48 10.49 -10.73 -0.87
N GLN A 49 11.25 -10.22 0.10
CA GLN A 49 10.69 -9.46 1.23
C GLN A 49 10.06 -8.15 0.78
N VAL A 50 10.76 -7.36 -0.05
CA VAL A 50 10.22 -6.11 -0.62
C VAL A 50 8.90 -6.37 -1.35
N ALA A 51 8.84 -7.42 -2.17
CA ALA A 51 7.63 -7.80 -2.89
C ALA A 51 6.49 -8.20 -1.95
N LEU A 52 6.77 -9.02 -0.92
CA LEU A 52 5.77 -9.46 0.05
C LEU A 52 5.18 -8.27 0.83
N PHE A 53 6.03 -7.44 1.42
CA PHE A 53 5.59 -6.29 2.21
C PHE A 53 4.91 -5.23 1.34
N GLY A 54 5.40 -5.02 0.12
CA GLY A 54 4.74 -4.17 -0.88
C GLY A 54 3.34 -4.66 -1.23
N ALA A 55 3.19 -5.96 -1.52
CA ALA A 55 1.88 -6.55 -1.81
C ALA A 55 0.91 -6.43 -0.62
N MET A 56 1.39 -6.69 0.61
CA MET A 56 0.59 -6.52 1.82
C MET A 56 0.15 -5.06 2.02
N ALA A 57 1.05 -4.10 1.84
CA ALA A 57 0.74 -2.69 1.93
C ALA A 57 -0.33 -2.29 0.91
N VAL A 58 -0.24 -2.76 -0.34
CA VAL A 58 -1.25 -2.50 -1.38
C VAL A 58 -2.62 -3.07 -1.01
N VAL A 59 -2.68 -4.30 -0.49
CA VAL A 59 -3.94 -4.92 -0.05
C VAL A 59 -4.58 -4.12 1.09
N LEU A 60 -3.79 -3.77 2.11
CA LEU A 60 -4.26 -2.98 3.25
C LEU A 60 -4.71 -1.58 2.82
N GLN A 61 -3.96 -0.94 1.93
CA GLN A 61 -4.31 0.38 1.40
C GLN A 61 -5.61 0.31 0.59
N THR A 62 -5.78 -0.70 -0.26
CA THR A 62 -7.01 -0.89 -1.04
C THR A 62 -8.23 -1.16 -0.15
N GLY A 63 -8.08 -2.02 0.86
CA GLY A 63 -9.12 -2.26 1.86
C GLY A 63 -9.48 -1.01 2.65
N SER A 64 -8.48 -0.24 3.07
CA SER A 64 -8.68 1.01 3.82
C SER A 64 -9.48 2.05 3.01
N LEU A 65 -9.13 2.26 1.74
CA LEU A 65 -9.79 3.20 0.83
C LEU A 65 -11.24 2.76 0.54
N THR A 66 -11.46 1.46 0.39
CA THR A 66 -12.81 0.90 0.19
C THR A 66 -13.70 1.16 1.40
N LEU A 67 -13.20 0.93 2.61
CA LEU A 67 -13.94 1.20 3.85
C LEU A 67 -14.22 2.70 4.05
N LEU A 68 -13.28 3.57 3.66
CA LEU A 68 -13.48 5.02 3.70
C LEU A 68 -14.53 5.49 2.68
N ALA A 69 -14.47 4.99 1.45
CA ALA A 69 -15.46 5.29 0.42
C ALA A 69 -16.86 4.85 0.85
N TYR A 70 -16.99 3.63 1.41
CA TYR A 70 -18.25 3.14 1.97
C TYR A 70 -18.79 4.04 3.08
N ALA A 71 -17.93 4.49 4.00
CA ALA A 71 -18.33 5.40 5.07
C ALA A 71 -18.87 6.74 4.51
N PHE A 72 -18.24 7.30 3.48
CA PHE A 72 -18.75 8.52 2.83
C PHE A 72 -20.09 8.31 2.14
N PHE A 73 -20.28 7.21 1.42
CA PHE A 73 -21.57 6.92 0.79
C PHE A 73 -22.68 6.71 1.80
N ARG A 74 -22.37 6.02 2.90
CA ARG A 74 -23.31 5.79 4.00
C ARG A 74 -23.72 7.11 4.66
N GLU A 75 -22.75 7.94 5.03
CA GLU A 75 -23.01 9.24 5.67
C GLU A 75 -23.85 10.17 4.75
N ALA A 76 -23.55 10.17 3.45
CA ALA A 76 -24.31 10.95 2.48
C ALA A 76 -25.77 10.49 2.32
N GLN A 77 -26.10 9.25 2.68
CA GLN A 77 -27.45 8.70 2.56
C GLN A 77 -28.25 8.76 3.86
N GLU A 78 -27.60 8.52 5.00
CA GLU A 78 -28.25 8.37 6.31
C GLU A 78 -28.49 9.71 7.03
N ASP A 79 -27.72 10.76 6.75
CA ASP A 79 -27.86 12.04 7.46
C ASP A 79 -28.80 13.03 6.75
N ASP A 80 -30.03 13.12 7.25
CA ASP A 80 -31.05 14.07 6.78
C ASP A 80 -30.81 15.52 7.26
N GLY A 81 -29.89 15.73 8.21
CA GLY A 81 -29.55 17.06 8.75
C GLY A 81 -28.61 17.88 7.88
N GLN A 82 -27.98 17.26 6.86
CA GLN A 82 -26.99 17.91 6.02
C GLN A 82 -27.59 18.65 4.82
N HIS A 83 -27.00 19.80 4.51
CA HIS A 83 -27.27 20.48 3.25
C HIS A 83 -26.92 19.58 2.06
N VAL A 84 -27.76 19.64 1.00
CA VAL A 84 -27.62 18.84 -0.22
C VAL A 84 -26.21 18.93 -0.82
N ALA A 85 -25.58 20.12 -0.76
CA ALA A 85 -24.22 20.32 -1.24
C ALA A 85 -23.19 19.42 -0.54
N VAL A 86 -23.33 19.19 0.77
CA VAL A 86 -22.42 18.34 1.56
C VAL A 86 -22.60 16.87 1.19
N ARG A 87 -23.85 16.42 1.00
CA ARG A 87 -24.16 15.05 0.56
C ARG A 87 -23.53 14.75 -0.81
N ILE A 88 -23.66 15.68 -1.76
CA ILE A 88 -23.05 15.56 -3.09
C ILE A 88 -21.52 15.53 -2.98
N ALA A 89 -20.93 16.40 -2.16
CA ALA A 89 -19.48 16.43 -1.95
C ALA A 89 -18.94 15.11 -1.40
N MET A 90 -19.63 14.50 -0.43
CA MET A 90 -19.25 13.19 0.12
C MET A 90 -19.38 12.06 -0.90
N ILE A 91 -20.44 12.07 -1.72
CA ILE A 91 -20.58 11.10 -2.83
C ILE A 91 -19.42 11.26 -3.82
N LEU A 92 -19.09 12.49 -4.21
CA LEU A 92 -17.96 12.75 -5.11
C LEU A 92 -16.62 12.30 -4.49
N ALA A 93 -16.40 12.56 -3.20
CA ALA A 93 -15.22 12.08 -2.49
C ALA A 93 -15.13 10.55 -2.50
N GLY A 94 -16.25 9.84 -2.27
CA GLY A 94 -16.32 8.39 -2.37
C GLY A 94 -15.98 7.88 -3.78
N ILE A 95 -16.51 8.52 -4.83
CA ILE A 95 -16.20 8.18 -6.22
C ILE A 95 -14.71 8.37 -6.51
N VAL A 96 -14.13 9.51 -6.13
CA VAL A 96 -12.69 9.79 -6.33
C VAL A 96 -11.83 8.72 -5.64
N LEU A 97 -12.19 8.30 -4.43
CA LEU A 97 -11.47 7.24 -3.73
C LEU A 97 -11.53 5.91 -4.49
N VAL A 98 -12.70 5.48 -4.95
CA VAL A 98 -12.86 4.24 -5.72
C VAL A 98 -12.11 4.31 -7.04
N THR A 99 -12.20 5.43 -7.77
CA THR A 99 -11.45 5.63 -9.01
C THR A 99 -9.94 5.63 -8.77
N SER A 100 -9.46 6.12 -7.61
CA SER A 100 -8.03 6.07 -7.26
C SER A 100 -7.50 4.65 -7.03
N ILE A 101 -8.38 3.71 -6.63
CA ILE A 101 -8.03 2.28 -6.50
C ILE A 101 -7.85 1.71 -7.91
N VAL A 102 -8.85 1.89 -8.76
CA VAL A 102 -8.85 1.38 -10.15
C VAL A 102 -7.69 1.96 -10.96
N GLY A 103 -7.42 3.27 -10.83
CA GLY A 103 -6.32 3.93 -11.52
C GLY A 103 -4.94 3.39 -11.11
N ARG A 104 -4.76 3.03 -9.82
CA ARG A 104 -3.54 2.36 -9.36
C ARG A 104 -3.40 0.94 -9.90
N SER A 105 -4.50 0.19 -10.03
CA SER A 105 -4.49 -1.15 -10.63
C SER A 105 -4.03 -1.14 -12.10
N PHE A 106 -4.34 -0.10 -12.87
CA PHE A 106 -3.87 0.02 -14.26
C PHE A 106 -2.40 0.46 -14.38
N SER A 107 -1.84 1.10 -13.35
CA SER A 107 -0.43 1.52 -13.32
C SER A 107 0.54 0.37 -12.99
N LEU A 108 0.04 -0.79 -12.56
CA LEU A 108 0.83 -1.96 -12.17
C LEU A 108 1.08 -2.94 -13.33
N PHE A 109 0.72 -2.57 -14.58
CA PHE A 109 0.96 -3.34 -15.80
C PHE A 109 1.87 -2.58 -16.77
#